data_AF-A0A2H0H7U9-F1
#
_entry.id   AF-A0A2H0H7U9-F1
#
_cell.length_a   1.000
_cell.length_b   1.000
_cell.length_c   1.000
_cell.angle_alpha   90.00
_cell.angle_beta   90.00
_cell.angle_gamma   90.00
#
_symmetry.space_group_name_H-M   'P 1'
#
loop_
_entity.id
_entity.type
_entity.pdbx_description
1 polymer ?
#
loop_
_entity_poly.entity_id
_entity_poly.type
_entity_poly.pdbx_seq_one_letter_code
_entity_poly.pdbx_strand_id
1 'polypeptide(L)'
;MNYFIWYLFYSAYWSAYELGEKDSPQVNANYLLTIIFGVNLFTICQLLSLFDIKLPIFYLVIICAGIPIFTNRYYFLRKNRYKEKFNDFKFLKTQAYKKRRYLLLVFIVLCSVLLLALAGILRMN
;
A
#
# COMPACT_ATOMS: atom_id res chain seq x y z
N MET A 1 0.24 -15.54 0.39
CA MET A 1 0.35 -14.07 0.42
C MET A 1 1.83 -13.71 0.42
N ASN A 2 2.29 -12.90 -0.55
CA ASN A 2 3.71 -12.65 -0.83
C ASN A 2 4.40 -11.96 0.37
N TYR A 3 5.63 -12.36 0.73
CA TYR A 3 6.41 -11.79 1.85
C TYR A 3 6.51 -10.26 1.76
N PHE A 4 6.56 -9.75 0.52
CA PHE A 4 6.54 -8.32 0.22
C PHE A 4 5.30 -7.59 0.77
N ILE A 5 4.09 -8.15 0.64
CA ILE A 5 2.85 -7.53 1.12
C ILE A 5 2.87 -7.42 2.64
N TRP A 6 3.38 -8.45 3.33
CA TRP A 6 3.56 -8.43 4.77
C TRP A 6 4.59 -7.38 5.19
N TYR A 7 5.73 -7.32 4.51
CA TYR A 7 6.76 -6.32 4.77
C TYR A 7 6.24 -4.88 4.60
N LEU A 8 5.45 -4.64 3.55
CA LEU A 8 4.82 -3.35 3.27
C LEU A 8 3.82 -2.97 4.38
N PHE A 9 2.97 -3.92 4.79
CA PHE A 9 2.04 -3.74 5.90
C PHE A 9 2.75 -3.41 7.21
N TYR A 10 3.72 -4.21 7.63
CA TYR A 10 4.41 -3.99 8.89
C TYR A 10 5.26 -2.71 8.85
N SER A 11 5.74 -2.30 7.67
CA SER A 11 6.38 -1.00 7.47
C SER A 11 5.41 0.15 7.71
N ALA A 12 4.19 0.08 7.16
CA ALA A 12 3.13 1.07 7.41
C ALA A 12 2.67 1.05 8.89
N TYR A 13 2.52 -0.14 9.47
CA TYR A 13 2.13 -0.36 10.87
C TYR A 13 3.07 0.30 11.87
N TRP A 14 4.37 0.02 11.76
CA TRP A 14 5.33 0.63 12.69
C TRP A 14 5.52 2.12 12.45
N SER A 15 5.31 2.59 11.22
CA SER A 15 5.32 4.02 10.90
C SER A 15 4.10 4.74 11.52
N ALA A 16 2.93 4.11 11.49
CA ALA A 16 1.71 4.60 12.14
C ALA A 16 1.80 4.54 13.68
N TYR A 17 2.38 3.46 14.22
CA TYR A 17 2.62 3.30 15.66
C TYR A 17 3.46 4.45 16.23
N GLU A 18 4.47 4.91 15.50
CA GLU A 18 5.35 6.00 15.91
C GLU A 18 4.72 7.39 15.79
N LEU A 19 3.68 7.55 14.98
CA LEU A 19 2.94 8.81 14.86
C LEU A 19 2.05 9.10 16.07
N GLY A 20 1.82 8.11 16.94
CA GLY A 20 1.14 8.30 18.23
C GLY A 20 -0.31 8.77 18.12
N GLU A 21 -0.97 8.52 16.99
CA GLU A 21 -2.36 8.91 16.78
C GLU A 21 -3.34 8.12 17.69
N LYS A 22 -4.52 8.70 17.93
CA LYS A 22 -5.56 8.14 18.83
C LYS A 22 -6.12 6.79 18.37
N ASP A 23 -6.11 6.54 17.06
CA ASP A 23 -6.59 5.29 16.49
C ASP A 23 -5.58 4.15 16.62
N SER A 24 -6.07 2.90 16.60
CA SER A 24 -5.17 1.75 16.69
C SER A 24 -4.15 1.78 15.52
N PRO A 25 -2.84 1.55 15.75
CA PRO A 25 -1.81 1.60 14.72
C PRO A 25 -2.11 0.73 13.49
N GLN A 26 -2.89 -0.34 13.68
CA GLN A 26 -3.41 -1.19 12.62
C GLN A 26 -4.33 -0.43 11.66
N VAL A 27 -5.26 0.38 12.18
CA VAL A 27 -6.22 1.16 11.38
C VAL A 27 -5.46 2.16 10.51
N ASN A 28 -4.49 2.87 11.09
CA ASN A 28 -3.67 3.84 10.36
C ASN A 28 -2.75 3.20 9.32
N ALA A 29 -2.16 2.04 9.62
CA ALA A 29 -1.41 1.26 8.63
C ALA A 29 -2.27 0.91 7.41
N ASN A 30 -3.53 0.54 7.65
CA ASN A 30 -4.46 0.18 6.60
C ASN A 30 -4.89 1.38 5.78
N TYR A 31 -5.13 2.54 6.39
CA TYR A 31 -5.37 3.78 5.65
C TYR A 31 -4.19 4.10 4.73
N LEU A 32 -2.96 4.04 5.25
CA LEU A 32 -1.76 4.33 4.48
C LEU A 32 -1.56 3.36 3.31
N LEU A 33 -1.79 2.07 3.54
CA LEU A 33 -1.73 1.06 2.48
C LEU A 33 -2.82 1.25 1.44
N THR A 34 -4.04 1.60 1.85
CA THR A 34 -5.15 1.83 0.92
C THR A 34 -4.82 2.96 -0.04
N ILE A 35 -4.21 4.04 0.47
CA ILE A 35 -3.71 5.15 -0.37
C ILE A 35 -2.64 4.65 -1.34
N ILE A 36 -1.64 3.90 -0.86
CA ILE A 36 -0.54 3.40 -1.70
C ILE A 36 -1.06 2.47 -2.80
N PHE A 37 -1.91 1.50 -2.47
CA PHE A 37 -2.50 0.58 -3.44
C PHE A 37 -3.41 1.32 -4.43
N GLY A 38 -4.19 2.29 -3.96
CA GLY A 38 -5.04 3.13 -4.80
C GLY A 38 -4.24 3.91 -5.85
N VAL A 39 -3.16 4.58 -5.44
CA VAL A 39 -2.29 5.36 -6.34
C VAL A 39 -1.59 4.45 -7.37
N ASN A 40 -1.06 3.30 -6.96
CA ASN A 40 -0.43 2.35 -7.87
C ASN A 40 -1.43 1.81 -8.91
N LEU A 41 -2.64 1.47 -8.48
CA LEU A 41 -3.64 0.96 -9.41
C LEU A 41 -4.10 2.03 -10.40
N PHE A 42 -4.35 3.26 -9.93
CA PHE A 42 -4.69 4.37 -10.81
C PHE A 42 -3.61 4.56 -11.89
N THR A 43 -2.34 4.47 -11.49
CA THR A 43 -1.19 4.49 -12.40
C THR A 43 -1.27 3.37 -13.45
N ILE A 44 -1.50 2.13 -13.03
CA ILE A 44 -1.66 0.99 -13.95
C ILE A 44 -2.81 1.22 -14.92
N CYS A 45 -3.95 1.74 -14.46
CA CYS A 45 -5.11 2.02 -15.32
C CYS A 45 -4.79 3.06 -16.39
N GLN A 46 -4.09 4.13 -16.01
CA GLN A 46 -3.65 5.16 -16.97
C GLN A 46 -2.68 4.58 -17.99
N LEU A 47 -1.72 3.75 -17.55
CA LEU A 47 -0.80 3.07 -18.46
C LEU A 47 -1.53 2.14 -19.43
N LEU A 48 -2.49 1.34 -18.95
CA LEU A 48 -3.30 0.46 -19.81
C LEU A 48 -4.14 1.25 -20.81
N SER A 49 -4.60 2.45 -20.44
CA SER A 49 -5.34 3.32 -21.35
C SER A 49 -4.49 3.82 -22.54
N LEU A 50 -3.16 3.83 -22.44
CA LEU A 50 -2.27 4.14 -23.56
C LEU A 50 -2.25 3.05 -24.63
N PHE A 51 -2.64 1.83 -24.27
CA PHE A 51 -2.70 0.67 -25.18
C PHE A 51 -4.12 0.38 -25.67
N ASP A 52 -5.02 1.37 -25.59
CA ASP A 52 -6.45 1.25 -25.91
C ASP A 52 -7.22 0.18 -25.12
N ILE A 53 -6.65 -0.31 -24.01
CA ILE A 53 -7.29 -1.28 -23.12
C ILE A 53 -8.28 -0.53 -22.23
N LYS A 54 -9.55 -0.50 -22.65
CA LYS A 54 -10.66 0.08 -21.90
C LYS A 54 -11.16 -0.87 -20.82
N LEU A 55 -10.42 -0.98 -19.71
CA LEU A 55 -10.93 -1.60 -18.50
C LEU A 55 -11.89 -0.63 -17.78
N PRO A 56 -13.01 -1.10 -17.22
CA PRO A 56 -13.93 -0.23 -16.52
C PRO A 56 -13.33 0.20 -15.17
N ILE A 57 -12.77 1.42 -15.16
CA ILE A 57 -12.04 2.05 -14.06
C ILE A 57 -12.79 1.97 -12.73
N PHE A 58 -14.13 2.03 -12.77
CA PHE A 58 -14.98 1.93 -11.59
C PHE A 58 -14.83 0.59 -10.83
N TYR A 59 -14.77 -0.54 -11.52
CA TYR A 59 -14.59 -1.85 -10.86
C TYR A 59 -13.19 -2.00 -10.27
N LEU A 60 -12.19 -1.40 -10.93
CA LEU A 60 -10.81 -1.38 -10.44
C LEU A 60 -10.68 -0.57 -9.14
N VAL A 61 -11.33 0.59 -9.05
CA VAL A 61 -11.39 1.39 -7.81
C VAL A 61 -12.07 0.61 -6.68
N ILE A 62 -13.18 -0.07 -6.96
CA ILE A 62 -13.89 -0.91 -5.96
C ILE A 62 -13.00 -2.08 -5.50
N ILE A 63 -12.31 -2.76 -6.42
CA ILE A 63 -11.41 -3.85 -6.08
C ILE A 63 -10.24 -3.35 -5.23
N CYS A 64 -9.70 -2.17 -5.50
CA CYS A 64 -8.54 -1.66 -4.75
C CYS A 64 -8.84 -0.93 -3.45
N ALA A 65 -10.03 -0.38 -3.26
CA ALA A 65 -10.51 -0.03 -1.93
C ALA A 65 -10.93 -1.30 -1.17
N GLY A 66 -11.54 -2.25 -1.87
CA GLY A 66 -12.04 -3.50 -1.32
C GLY A 66 -10.95 -4.46 -0.84
N ILE A 67 -9.87 -4.66 -1.59
CA ILE A 67 -8.79 -5.61 -1.23
C ILE A 67 -8.12 -5.22 0.10
N PRO A 68 -7.67 -3.98 0.34
CA PRO A 68 -7.10 -3.58 1.64
C PRO A 68 -8.11 -3.76 2.78
N ILE A 69 -9.37 -3.34 2.59
CA ILE A 69 -10.43 -3.44 3.59
C ILE A 69 -10.77 -4.91 3.90
N PHE A 70 -10.92 -5.75 2.88
CA PHE A 70 -11.25 -7.16 3.00
C PHE A 70 -10.06 -7.96 3.54
N THR A 71 -8.85 -7.64 3.09
CA THR A 71 -7.62 -8.24 3.62
C THR A 71 -7.50 -7.90 5.09
N ASN A 72 -7.72 -6.64 5.49
CA ASN A 72 -7.76 -6.21 6.89
C ASN A 72 -8.81 -6.97 7.71
N ARG A 73 -10.07 -6.97 7.26
CA ARG A 73 -11.17 -7.57 8.02
C ARG A 73 -11.06 -9.08 8.14
N TYR A 74 -10.61 -9.77 7.09
CA TYR A 74 -10.57 -11.23 7.04
C TYR A 74 -9.29 -11.81 7.67
N TYR A 75 -8.13 -11.16 7.48
CA TYR A 75 -6.85 -11.67 7.98
C TYR A 75 -6.44 -11.12 9.36
N PHE A 76 -6.89 -9.93 9.74
CA PHE A 76 -6.33 -9.22 10.91
C PHE A 76 -7.29 -9.19 12.09
N LEU A 77 -8.58 -8.97 11.84
CA LEU A 77 -9.60 -8.99 12.91
C LEU A 77 -10.02 -10.41 13.33
N ARG A 78 -9.76 -11.43 12.52
CA ARG A 78 -10.34 -12.79 12.71
C ARG A 78 -9.36 -13.93 13.02
N LYS A 79 -8.04 -13.79 12.82
CA LYS A 79 -7.10 -14.93 12.98
C LYS A 79 -5.88 -14.64 13.86
N ASN A 80 -5.64 -15.51 14.83
CA ASN A 80 -4.44 -15.56 15.68
C ASN A 80 -3.10 -15.70 14.91
N ARG A 81 -3.14 -16.06 13.62
CA ARG A 81 -1.98 -16.15 12.70
C ARG A 81 -1.19 -14.84 12.57
N TYR A 82 -1.80 -13.71 12.94
CA TYR A 82 -1.14 -12.41 12.95
C TYR A 82 -0.04 -12.31 14.02
N LYS A 83 -0.25 -12.94 15.18
CA LYS A 83 0.75 -12.97 16.27
C LYS A 83 2.03 -13.70 15.85
N GLU A 84 1.89 -14.75 15.04
CA GLU A 84 3.04 -15.52 14.54
C GLU A 84 3.92 -14.65 13.62
N LYS A 85 3.32 -13.94 12.67
CA LYS A 85 4.05 -13.06 11.74
C LYS A 85 4.56 -11.77 12.38
N PHE A 86 3.95 -11.31 13.47
CA PHE A 86 4.38 -10.09 14.15
C PHE A 86 5.84 -10.17 14.62
N ASN A 87 6.26 -11.33 15.14
CA ASN A 87 7.63 -11.54 15.59
C ASN A 87 8.63 -11.47 14.44
N ASP A 88 8.28 -12.04 13.27
CA ASP A 88 9.11 -11.99 12.05
C ASP A 88 9.44 -10.56 11.62
N PHE A 89 8.56 -9.59 11.89
CA PHE A 89 8.71 -8.19 11.46
C PHE A 89 8.96 -7.21 12.60
N LYS A 90 9.22 -7.69 13.83
CA LYS A 90 9.52 -6.83 14.99
C LYS A 90 10.80 -6.03 14.81
N PHE A 91 11.76 -6.56 14.04
CA PHE A 91 13.00 -5.86 13.70
C PHE A 91 12.76 -4.53 12.97
N LEU A 92 11.65 -4.40 12.25
CA LEU A 92 11.29 -3.15 11.57
C LEU A 92 11.12 -1.99 12.53
N LYS A 93 10.78 -2.23 13.81
CA LYS A 93 10.68 -1.19 14.85
C LYS A 93 12.02 -0.50 15.13
N THR A 94 13.15 -1.16 14.85
CA THR A 94 14.48 -0.62 15.20
C THR A 94 14.83 0.64 14.40
N GLN A 95 15.64 1.51 15.00
CA GLN A 95 16.00 2.81 14.43
C GLN A 95 16.72 2.70 13.07
N ALA A 96 17.46 1.62 12.85
CA ALA A 96 18.12 1.31 11.57
C ALA A 96 17.11 1.15 10.42
N TYR A 97 15.93 0.61 10.70
CA TYR A 97 14.88 0.37 9.70
C TYR A 97 13.85 1.49 9.63
N LYS A 98 13.76 2.36 10.65
CA LYS A 98 12.85 3.51 10.67
C LYS A 98 12.93 4.32 9.37
N LYS A 99 14.13 4.82 9.01
CA LYS A 99 14.33 5.61 7.78
C LYS A 99 13.98 4.81 6.52
N ARG A 100 14.32 3.52 6.49
CA ARG A 100 14.06 2.63 5.33
C ARG A 100 12.56 2.39 5.09
N ARG A 101 11.76 2.26 6.15
CA ARG A 101 10.30 2.08 6.03
C ARG A 101 9.63 3.30 5.39
N TYR A 102 9.92 4.50 5.89
CA TYR A 102 9.38 5.74 5.32
C TYR A 102 9.85 5.95 3.88
N LEU A 103 11.16 5.75 3.63
CA LEU A 103 11.71 5.84 2.27
C LEU A 103 11.03 4.87 1.31
N LEU A 104 10.75 3.63 1.72
CA LEU A 104 10.05 2.66 0.88
C LEU A 104 8.64 3.14 0.53
N LEU A 105 7.87 3.60 1.52
CA LEU A 105 6.49 4.06 1.31
C LEU A 105 6.45 5.29 0.40
N VAL A 106 7.34 6.26 0.63
CA VAL A 106 7.48 7.45 -0.21
C VAL A 106 7.96 7.09 -1.62
N PHE A 107 8.94 6.21 -1.75
CA PHE A 107 9.49 5.77 -3.02
C PHE A 107 8.41 5.14 -3.92
N ILE A 108 7.56 4.27 -3.36
CA ILE A 108 6.46 3.64 -4.11
C ILE A 108 5.49 4.69 -4.65
N VAL A 109 5.16 5.71 -3.85
CA VAL A 109 4.30 6.82 -4.29
C VAL A 109 4.99 7.64 -5.38
N LEU A 110 6.26 7.99 -5.20
CA LEU A 110 7.04 8.74 -6.20
C LEU A 110 7.15 8.00 -7.53
N CYS A 111 7.42 6.70 -7.50
CA CYS A 111 7.44 5.87 -8.72
C CYS A 111 6.09 5.89 -9.44
N SER A 112 4.99 5.80 -8.68
CA SER A 112 3.64 5.85 -9.25
C SER A 112 3.35 7.20 -9.90
N VAL A 113 3.69 8.30 -9.23
CA VAL A 113 3.52 9.66 -9.77
C VAL A 113 4.40 9.89 -11.01
N LEU A 114 5.64 9.42 -10.99
CA LEU A 114 6.55 9.49 -12.14
C LEU A 114 5.95 8.75 -13.36
N LEU A 115 5.46 7.53 -13.15
CA LEU A 115 4.82 6.73 -14.19
C LEU A 115 3.57 7.42 -14.75
N LEU A 116 2.77 8.07 -13.91
CA LEU A 116 1.62 8.87 -14.34
C LEU A 116 2.04 10.08 -15.19
N ALA A 117 3.08 10.80 -14.77
CA ALA A 117 3.59 11.94 -15.53
C ALA A 117 4.12 11.50 -16.91
N LEU A 118 4.87 10.40 -16.95
CA LEU A 118 5.36 9.81 -18.20
C LEU A 118 4.21 9.35 -19.11
N ALA A 119 3.19 8.72 -18.54
CA ALA A 119 2.00 8.32 -19.27
C ALA A 119 1.26 9.53 -19.87
N GLY A 120 1.15 10.63 -19.11
CA GLY A 120 0.56 11.88 -19.59
C GLY A 120 1.34 12.49 -20.75
N ILE A 121 2.67 12.53 -20.67
CA ILE A 121 3.53 13.03 -21.75
C ILE A 121 3.37 12.19 -23.02
N LEU A 122 3.40 10.86 -22.90
CA LEU A 122 3.25 9.95 -24.05
C LEU A 122 1.91 10.10 -24.76
N ARG A 123 0.86 10.52 -24.04
CA ARG A 123 -0.48 10.72 -24.62
C ARG A 123 -0.63 12.06 -25.34
N MET A 124 0.26 13.02 -25.07
CA MET A 124 0.27 14.33 -25.73
C MET A 124 1.08 14.34 -27.03
N ASN A 125 2.01 13.39 -27.20
CA ASN A 125 2.73 13.15 -28.45
C ASN A 125 1.94 12.24 -29.39
#